data_AF-A0A255R0J5-F1
#
_entry.id   AF-A0A255R0J5-F1
#
_cell.length_a   1.000
_cell.length_b   1.000
_cell.length_c   1.000
_cell.angle_alpha   90.00
_cell.angle_beta   90.00
_cell.angle_gamma   90.00
#
_symmetry.space_group_name_H-M   'P 1'
#
loop_
_entity.id
_entity.type
_entity.pdbx_description
1 polymer ?
#
loop_
_entity_poly.entity_id
_entity_poly.type
_entity_poly.pdbx_seq_one_letter_code
_entity_poly.pdbx_strand_id
1 'polypeptide(L)'
;MWQLKMLQIKTPGFLARTFAPLCLIAASFLVAPQAQAQTSIPLYTTSYSVQVEWYFWRSGGTYWATEFESDNYVEAELIYELFDAALESGTLVEILGGNISSWIPIDVRLRTIRHWNIDLLEPVTVNTTPGYNWTRQ
;
A
#
# COMPACT_ATOMS: atom_id res chain seq x y z
N MET A 1 30.85 -14.82 28.58
CA MET A 1 30.24 -16.17 28.64
C MET A 1 28.87 -16.01 29.27
N TRP A 2 27.83 -15.82 28.44
CA TRP A 2 26.49 -15.42 28.90
C TRP A 2 25.56 -16.64 28.87
N GLN A 3 25.08 -17.05 30.04
CA GLN A 3 24.19 -18.19 30.24
C GLN A 3 22.74 -17.79 29.93
N LEU A 4 22.21 -18.26 28.80
CA LEU A 4 20.79 -18.17 28.46
C LEU A 4 20.00 -19.17 29.30
N LYS A 5 19.19 -18.70 30.25
CA LYS A 5 18.19 -19.51 30.96
C LYS A 5 16.97 -19.69 30.06
N MET A 6 16.85 -20.87 29.44
CA MET A 6 15.63 -21.29 28.74
C MET A 6 14.49 -21.52 29.75
N LEU A 7 13.39 -20.79 29.56
CA LEU A 7 12.14 -21.04 30.27
C LEU A 7 11.35 -22.12 29.50
N GLN A 8 11.32 -23.33 30.04
CA GLN A 8 10.49 -24.43 29.55
C GLN A 8 9.07 -24.29 30.11
N ILE A 9 8.11 -23.90 29.27
CA ILE A 9 6.68 -23.92 29.61
C ILE A 9 6.12 -25.28 29.18
N LYS A 10 5.75 -26.08 30.17
CA LYS A 10 5.10 -27.38 30.06
C LYS A 10 3.67 -27.24 30.53
N THR A 11 2.68 -27.51 29.67
CA THR A 11 1.33 -27.89 30.12
C THR A 11 0.58 -28.75 29.09
N PRO A 12 -0.38 -29.56 29.55
CA PRO A 12 -0.54 -30.95 29.11
C PRO A 12 -1.68 -31.18 28.11
N GLY A 13 -1.67 -32.41 27.58
CA GLY A 13 -2.57 -32.90 26.54
C GLY A 13 -4.04 -32.84 26.90
N PHE A 14 -4.83 -32.48 25.90
CA PHE A 14 -6.28 -32.56 25.92
C PHE A 14 -6.72 -33.79 25.13
N LEU A 15 -7.48 -34.63 25.81
CA LEU A 15 -7.91 -35.95 25.37
C LEU A 15 -8.85 -35.88 24.17
N ALA A 16 -8.60 -36.78 23.23
CA ALA A 16 -9.54 -37.18 22.20
C ALA A 16 -10.86 -37.67 22.84
N ARG A 17 -11.98 -37.10 22.38
CA ARG A 17 -13.29 -37.74 22.47
C ARG A 17 -13.95 -37.67 21.10
N THR A 18 -13.94 -38.82 20.45
CA THR A 18 -14.77 -39.18 19.31
C THR A 18 -16.24 -39.18 19.72
N PHE A 19 -17.05 -38.35 19.08
CA PHE A 19 -18.50 -38.56 18.97
C PHE A 19 -18.92 -38.03 17.59
N ALA A 20 -19.18 -38.95 16.66
CA ALA A 20 -20.10 -38.71 15.56
C ALA A 20 -21.48 -39.21 16.01
N PRO A 21 -22.53 -38.45 15.76
CA PRO A 21 -23.54 -38.99 14.86
C PRO A 21 -24.10 -37.95 13.89
N LEU A 22 -24.21 -38.37 12.62
CA LEU A 22 -25.36 -38.16 11.75
C LEU A 22 -26.22 -36.90 11.99
N CYS A 23 -25.90 -35.82 11.27
CA CYS A 23 -26.90 -34.88 10.78
C CYS A 23 -26.77 -34.76 9.26
N LEU A 24 -27.39 -35.72 8.57
CA LEU A 24 -27.76 -35.60 7.16
C LEU A 24 -28.93 -34.60 7.09
N ILE A 25 -28.61 -33.30 7.03
CA ILE A 25 -29.58 -32.27 6.67
C ILE A 25 -29.22 -31.82 5.27
N ALA A 26 -30.05 -32.23 4.32
CA ALA A 26 -30.07 -31.72 2.96
C ALA A 26 -30.45 -30.23 3.02
N ALA A 27 -29.44 -29.37 3.19
CA ALA A 27 -29.58 -27.94 2.97
C ALA A 27 -29.42 -27.72 1.46
N SER A 28 -30.54 -27.60 0.77
CA SER A 28 -30.60 -27.00 -0.55
C SER A 28 -30.02 -25.58 -0.44
N PHE A 29 -28.74 -25.42 -0.76
CA PHE A 29 -28.13 -24.11 -0.91
C PHE A 29 -28.79 -23.43 -2.10
N LEU A 30 -29.80 -22.61 -1.80
CA LEU A 30 -30.21 -21.51 -2.66
C LEU A 30 -28.96 -20.64 -2.83
N VAL A 31 -28.24 -20.85 -3.95
CA VAL A 31 -27.20 -19.93 -4.38
C VAL A 31 -27.92 -18.63 -4.73
N ALA A 32 -27.99 -17.73 -3.75
CA ALA A 32 -28.38 -16.36 -4.02
C ALA A 32 -27.40 -15.84 -5.07
N PRO A 33 -27.88 -15.23 -6.16
CA PRO A 33 -26.98 -14.56 -7.10
C PRO A 33 -26.20 -13.54 -6.29
N GLN A 34 -24.89 -13.74 -6.19
CA GLN A 34 -23.99 -12.72 -5.67
C GLN A 34 -24.08 -11.57 -6.65
N ALA A 35 -24.88 -10.56 -6.30
CA ALA A 35 -24.83 -9.27 -6.95
C ALA A 35 -23.38 -8.82 -6.83
N GLN A 36 -22.67 -8.83 -7.95
CA GLN A 36 -21.32 -8.30 -8.01
C GLN A 36 -21.45 -6.82 -7.66
N ALA A 37 -21.02 -6.47 -6.46
CA ALA A 37 -20.91 -5.07 -6.07
C ALA A 37 -20.02 -4.40 -7.12
N GLN A 38 -20.60 -3.47 -7.89
CA GLN A 38 -19.81 -2.64 -8.78
C GLN A 38 -18.82 -1.87 -7.90
N THR A 39 -17.55 -2.29 -7.94
CA THR A 39 -16.44 -1.53 -7.38
C THR A 39 -16.30 -0.25 -8.19
N SER A 40 -16.89 0.84 -7.69
CA SER A 40 -16.66 2.17 -8.22
C SER A 40 -15.18 2.52 -8.05
N ILE A 41 -14.47 2.72 -9.15
CA ILE A 41 -13.08 3.18 -9.12
C ILE A 41 -13.09 4.63 -8.62
N PRO A 42 -12.26 4.98 -7.61
CA PRO A 42 -12.23 6.33 -7.07
C PRO A 42 -11.68 7.33 -8.12
N LEU A 43 -12.29 8.51 -8.19
CA LEU A 43 -11.89 9.61 -9.08
C LEU A 43 -10.48 10.15 -8.78
N TYR A 44 -10.04 9.98 -7.53
CA TYR A 44 -8.73 10.40 -7.05
C TYR A 44 -8.00 9.24 -6.39
N THR A 45 -6.74 9.06 -6.74
CA THR A 45 -5.81 8.24 -5.97
C THR A 45 -4.99 9.16 -5.08
N THR A 46 -4.86 8.82 -3.79
CA THR A 46 -4.05 9.58 -2.84
C THR A 46 -2.78 8.80 -2.57
N SER A 47 -1.62 9.39 -2.87
CA SER A 47 -0.31 8.85 -2.50
C SER A 47 0.34 9.76 -1.44
N TYR A 48 1.24 9.19 -0.66
CA TYR A 48 2.00 9.87 0.38
C TYR A 48 3.48 9.75 0.04
N SER A 49 4.17 10.88 -0.05
CA SER A 49 5.58 10.96 -0.38
C SER A 49 6.38 11.53 0.77
N VAL A 50 7.52 10.91 1.08
CA VAL A 50 8.52 11.45 1.98
C VAL A 50 9.58 12.13 1.12
N GLN A 51 9.71 13.44 1.30
CA GLN A 51 10.63 14.27 0.55
C GLN A 51 11.78 14.74 1.43
N VAL A 52 12.97 14.80 0.85
CA VAL A 52 14.18 15.30 1.51
C VAL A 52 14.66 16.53 0.77
N GLU A 53 14.91 17.61 1.50
CA GLU A 53 15.58 18.79 0.96
C GLU A 53 17.10 18.57 1.00
N TRP A 54 17.72 18.66 -0.16
CA TRP A 54 19.14 18.50 -0.35
C TRP A 54 19.80 19.85 -0.62
N TYR A 55 20.87 20.14 0.11
CA TYR A 55 21.72 21.30 -0.07
C TYR A 55 23.03 20.92 -0.76
N PHE A 56 23.38 21.63 -1.85
CA PHE A 56 24.67 21.51 -2.51
C PHE A 56 25.63 22.59 -1.99
N TRP A 57 26.57 22.21 -1.12
CA TRP A 57 27.45 23.19 -0.49
C TRP A 57 28.33 23.98 -1.46
N ARG A 58 28.64 23.44 -2.64
CA ARG A 58 29.47 24.13 -3.64
C ARG A 58 28.72 25.21 -4.42
N SER A 59 27.44 25.02 -4.72
CA SER A 59 26.64 26.03 -5.43
C SER A 59 25.77 26.87 -4.52
N GLY A 60 25.53 26.42 -3.28
CA GLY A 60 24.56 27.00 -2.36
C GLY A 60 23.10 26.72 -2.74
N GLY A 61 22.84 25.88 -3.75
CA GLY A 61 21.48 25.55 -4.18
C GLY A 61 20.83 24.49 -3.30
N THR A 62 19.49 24.55 -3.21
CA THR A 62 18.69 23.47 -2.62
C THR A 62 17.73 22.87 -3.65
N TYR A 63 17.39 21.59 -3.48
CA TYR A 63 16.32 20.94 -4.22
C TYR A 63 15.60 19.92 -3.35
N TRP A 64 14.33 19.66 -3.68
CA TRP A 64 13.53 18.64 -3.03
C TRP A 64 13.55 17.36 -3.85
N ALA A 65 13.87 16.24 -3.22
CA ALA A 65 13.80 14.90 -3.80
C ALA A 65 12.70 14.09 -3.12
N THR A 66 11.98 13.25 -3.87
CA THR A 66 11.10 12.22 -3.29
C THR A 66 11.93 10.96 -3.11
N GLU A 67 12.14 10.55 -1.87
CA GLU A 67 12.95 9.37 -1.52
C GLU A 67 12.08 8.13 -1.24
N PHE A 68 10.83 8.35 -0.85
CA PHE A 68 9.85 7.28 -0.64
C PHE A 68 8.45 7.74 -1.05
N GLU A 69 7.66 6.84 -1.64
CA GLU A 69 6.26 7.07 -1.99
C GLU A 69 5.44 5.79 -1.74
N SER A 70 4.28 5.92 -1.09
CA SER A 70 3.34 4.81 -0.83
C SER A 70 1.90 5.32 -0.80
N ASP A 71 0.95 4.46 -1.14
CA ASP A 71 -0.49 4.73 -0.97
C ASP A 71 -0.96 4.51 0.48
N ASN A 72 -0.11 3.92 1.33
CA ASN A 72 -0.39 3.68 2.74
C ASN A 72 0.22 4.76 3.61
N TYR A 73 -0.63 5.55 4.28
CA TYR A 73 -0.21 6.63 5.16
C TYR A 73 0.71 6.14 6.30
N VAL A 74 0.41 4.99 6.90
CA VAL A 74 1.16 4.46 8.05
C VAL A 74 2.59 4.08 7.67
N GLU A 75 2.77 3.54 6.46
CA GLU A 75 4.11 3.24 5.94
C GLU A 75 4.89 4.52 5.66
N ALA A 76 4.25 5.51 5.03
CA ALA A 76 4.90 6.79 4.74
C ALA A 76 5.26 7.57 6.02
N GLU A 77 4.40 7.52 7.04
CA GLU A 77 4.65 8.11 8.35
C GLU A 77 5.84 7.42 9.05
N LEU A 78 5.90 6.08 9.03
CA LEU A 78 7.01 5.33 9.60
C LEU A 78 8.35 5.67 8.92
N ILE A 79 8.37 5.78 7.59
CA ILE A 79 9.57 6.18 6.84
C ILE A 79 9.93 7.64 7.11
N TYR A 80 8.94 8.52 7.24
CA TYR A 80 9.15 9.91 7.63
C TYR A 80 9.83 10.02 9.00
N GLU A 81 9.31 9.34 10.03
CA GLU A 81 9.93 9.34 11.38
C GLU A 81 11.35 8.78 11.36
N LEU A 82 11.60 7.73 10.57
CA LEU A 82 12.94 7.18 10.39
C LEU A 82 13.91 8.20 9.78
N PHE A 83 13.47 8.92 8.74
CA PHE A 83 14.30 9.91 8.07
C PHE A 83 14.52 11.16 8.93
N ASP A 84 13.51 11.60 9.68
CA ASP A 84 13.62 12.72 10.61
C ASP A 84 14.63 12.41 11.73
N ALA A 85 14.52 11.24 12.37
CA ALA A 85 15.49 10.78 13.36
C ALA A 85 16.91 10.59 12.78
N ALA A 86 17.01 10.13 11.53
CA ALA A 86 18.28 10.00 10.83
C ALA A 86 18.89 11.36 10.44
N LEU A 87 18.06 12.37 10.18
CA LEU A 87 18.51 13.74 9.93
C LEU A 87 19.10 14.32 11.22
N GLU A 88 18.38 14.19 12.34
CA GLU A 88 18.82 14.67 13.66
C GLU A 88 20.14 14.03 14.11
N SER A 89 20.33 12.74 13.80
CA SER A 89 21.56 11.99 14.14
C SER A 89 22.68 12.16 13.10
N GLY A 90 22.41 12.79 11.96
CA GLY A 90 23.39 12.99 10.89
C GLY A 90 23.68 11.73 10.05
N THR A 91 22.89 10.66 10.18
CA THR A 91 23.09 9.40 9.45
C THR A 91 22.22 9.28 8.19
N LEU A 92 21.34 10.25 7.90
CA LEU A 92 20.42 10.19 6.78
C LEU A 92 21.11 10.00 5.42
N VAL A 93 22.28 10.61 5.22
CA VAL A 93 23.07 10.43 3.98
C VAL A 93 23.48 8.97 3.76
N GLU A 94 23.88 8.28 4.83
CA GLU A 94 24.30 6.88 4.76
C GLU A 94 23.12 5.95 4.44
N ILE A 95 21.96 6.21 5.06
CA ILE A 95 20.72 5.47 4.81
C ILE A 95 20.27 5.59 3.36
N LEU A 96 20.35 6.80 2.80
CA LEU A 96 19.97 7.07 1.41
C LEU A 96 21.05 6.69 0.38
N GLY A 97 22.21 6.18 0.83
CA GLY A 97 23.32 5.83 -0.05
C GLY A 97 23.95 7.03 -0.77
N GLY A 98 23.79 8.23 -0.21
CA GLY A 98 24.30 9.48 -0.77
C GLY A 98 25.80 9.68 -0.51
N ASN A 99 26.39 10.64 -1.22
CA ASN A 99 27.75 11.09 -0.97
C ASN A 99 27.75 12.41 -0.19
N ILE A 100 28.14 12.35 1.08
CA ILE A 100 28.22 13.49 1.99
C ILE A 100 29.16 14.60 1.50
N SER A 101 30.14 14.27 0.64
CA SER A 101 31.06 15.27 0.09
C SER A 101 30.41 16.23 -0.91
N SER A 102 29.18 15.94 -1.34
CA SER A 102 28.49 16.68 -2.41
C SER A 102 27.16 17.23 -1.92
N TRP A 103 26.34 16.41 -1.29
CA TRP A 103 24.96 16.75 -0.94
C TRP A 103 24.71 16.51 0.54
N ILE A 104 24.07 17.50 1.17
CA ILE A 104 23.77 17.50 2.59
C ILE A 104 22.24 17.60 2.74
N PRO A 105 21.57 16.61 3.35
CA PRO A 105 20.15 16.72 3.63
C PRO A 105 19.96 17.73 4.76
N ILE A 106 18.97 18.61 4.62
CA ILE A 106 18.72 19.71 5.56
C ILE A 106 17.30 19.73 6.12
N ASP A 107 16.34 19.08 5.46
CA ASP A 107 14.95 18.99 5.90
C ASP A 107 14.30 17.70 5.37
N VAL A 108 13.29 17.20 6.07
CA VAL A 108 12.48 16.03 5.69
C VAL A 108 11.01 16.39 5.84
N ARG A 109 10.17 16.06 4.85
CA ARG A 109 8.74 16.36 4.88
C ARG A 109 7.89 15.22 4.33
N LEU A 110 6.80 14.94 5.01
CA LEU A 110 5.72 14.11 4.49
C LEU A 110 4.73 14.97 3.69
N ARG A 111 4.46 14.59 2.44
CA ARG A 111 3.48 15.24 1.56
C ARG A 111 2.40 14.27 1.11
N THR A 112 1.16 14.76 1.10
CA THR A 112 0.03 14.06 0.46
C THR A 112 -0.15 14.57 -0.96
N ILE A 113 -0.12 13.66 -1.94
CA ILE A 113 -0.33 13.94 -3.35
C ILE A 113 -1.66 13.31 -3.77
N ARG A 114 -2.45 14.05 -4.55
CA ARG A 114 -3.72 13.55 -5.12
C ARG A 114 -3.59 13.49 -6.63
N HIS A 115 -3.65 12.29 -7.18
CA HIS A 115 -3.61 12.02 -8.61
C HIS A 115 -5.03 11.90 -9.16
N TRP A 116 -5.26 12.52 -10.31
CA TRP A 116 -6.50 12.37 -11.06
C TRP A 116 -6.47 11.06 -11.85
N ASN A 117 -7.51 10.24 -11.71
CA ASN A 117 -7.64 9.01 -12.47
C ASN A 117 -8.44 9.29 -13.76
N ILE A 118 -7.74 9.68 -14.83
CA ILE A 118 -8.35 10.13 -16.10
C ILE A 118 -8.88 8.95 -16.94
N ASP A 119 -8.43 7.72 -16.65
CA ASP A 119 -8.83 6.50 -17.36
C ASP A 119 -10.34 6.16 -17.21
N LEU A 120 -11.07 6.92 -16.39
CA LEU A 120 -12.52 6.79 -16.19
C LEU A 120 -13.38 7.50 -17.24
N LEU A 121 -12.77 8.14 -18.24
CA LEU A 121 -13.47 8.89 -19.27
C LEU A 121 -13.54 8.19 -20.64
N GLU A 122 -13.27 6.88 -20.73
CA GLU A 122 -13.53 6.18 -21.98
C GLU A 122 -15.03 6.34 -22.35
N PRO A 123 -15.35 6.96 -23.50
CA PRO A 123 -16.72 7.11 -23.92
C PRO A 123 -17.28 5.72 -24.11
N VAL A 124 -18.32 5.38 -23.34
CA VAL A 124 -19.10 4.16 -23.55
C VAL A 124 -19.48 4.11 -25.03
N THR A 125 -18.80 3.27 -25.80
CA THR A 125 -19.19 2.97 -27.17
C THR A 125 -20.44 2.14 -27.04
N VAL A 126 -21.59 2.82 -27.07
CA VAL A 126 -22.88 2.14 -27.20
C VAL A 126 -22.83 1.45 -28.55
N ASN A 127 -22.53 0.16 -28.53
CA ASN A 127 -22.67 -0.71 -29.69
C ASN A 127 -24.17 -0.86 -29.98
N THR A 128 -24.81 0.18 -30.52
CA THR A 128 -26.09 0.03 -31.19
C THR A 128 -25.84 -0.78 -32.45
N THR A 129 -25.96 -2.10 -32.35
CA THR A 129 -26.04 -2.99 -33.51
C THR A 129 -27.27 -2.57 -34.33
N PRO A 130 -27.12 -2.06 -35.57
CA PRO A 130 -28.28 -1.77 -36.39
C PRO A 130 -28.83 -3.12 -36.88
N GLY A 131 -29.90 -3.59 -36.25
CA GLY A 131 -30.66 -4.75 -36.71
C GLY A 131 -31.47 -4.38 -37.97
N TYR A 132 -30.83 -4.37 -39.14
CA TYR A 132 -31.54 -4.29 -40.40
C TYR A 132 -31.95 -5.69 -40.86
N ASN A 133 -33.21 -6.04 -40.63
CA ASN A 133 -33.83 -7.28 -41.08
C ASN A 133 -34.49 -7.03 -42.45
N TRP A 134 -33.78 -7.25 -43.55
CA TRP A 134 -34.33 -7.15 -44.90
C TRP A 134 -34.73 -8.55 -45.43
N THR A 135 -35.79 -9.14 -44.90
CA THR A 135 -36.52 -10.20 -45.62
C THR A 135 -37.41 -9.55 -46.68
N ARG A 136 -36.96 -9.53 -47.93
CA ARG A 136 -37.86 -9.34 -49.09
C ARG A 136 -38.53 -10.67 -49.42
N GLN A 137 -39.86 -10.62 -49.47
CA GLN A 137 -40.71 -11.60 -50.16
C GLN A 137 -40.64 -11.38 -51.67
#